data_AF-A0A9P6KWB7-F1
#
_entry.id   AF-A0A9P6KWB7-F1
#
_cell.length_a   1.000
_cell.length_b   1.000
_cell.length_c   1.000
_cell.angle_alpha   90.00
_cell.angle_beta   90.00
_cell.angle_gamma   90.00
#
_symmetry.space_group_name_H-M   'P 1'
#
loop_
_entity.id
_entity.type
_entity.pdbx_description
1 polymer ?
#
loop_
_entity_poly.entity_id
_entity_poly.type
_entity_poly.pdbx_seq_one_letter_code
_entity_poly.pdbx_strand_id
1 'polypeptide(L)'
;MSASAGPISPARFAAALESLSVSSLHAKAAELRNSVAHLEQSNAELEEYVRQEQDQELYEAILENREVIKRMEERIELVKREVVEVRCLPWAPEEAGTSEPGERESGGVGRATNGVIGGENAAAREPTNGNAAAGGDEEEGVFL
;
A
#
# COMPACT_ATOMS: atom_id res chain seq x y z
N MET A 1 8.94 14.81 -17.16
CA MET A 1 8.89 14.85 -15.69
C MET A 1 8.26 16.17 -15.29
N SER A 2 7.04 16.16 -14.74
CA SER A 2 6.27 17.37 -14.43
C SER A 2 6.73 18.01 -13.13
N ALA A 3 7.84 18.76 -13.17
CA ALA A 3 8.37 19.50 -12.01
C ALA A 3 7.58 20.80 -11.69
N SER A 4 6.51 21.09 -12.44
CA SER A 4 5.73 22.33 -12.32
C SER A 4 4.42 22.18 -11.54
N ALA A 5 4.08 20.98 -11.06
CA ALA A 5 2.92 20.78 -10.21
C ALA A 5 3.32 20.98 -8.74
N GLY A 6 3.25 22.22 -8.28
CA GLY A 6 3.46 22.53 -6.87
C GLY A 6 2.42 21.83 -5.98
N PRO A 7 2.70 21.63 -4.68
CA PRO A 7 1.75 21.05 -3.75
C PRO A 7 0.42 21.82 -3.74
N ILE A 8 -0.71 21.11 -3.71
CA ILE A 8 -2.04 21.73 -3.53
C ILE A 8 -2.09 22.46 -2.19
N SER A 9 -2.56 23.70 -2.20
CA SER A 9 -2.69 24.51 -0.99
C SER A 9 -3.77 23.93 -0.05
N PRO A 10 -3.63 24.12 1.28
CA PRO A 10 -4.62 23.65 2.26
C PRO A 10 -6.03 24.17 1.96
N ALA A 11 -6.16 25.44 1.57
CA ALA A 11 -7.44 26.06 1.22
C ALA A 11 -8.10 25.40 0.00
N ARG A 12 -7.33 25.10 -1.05
CA ARG A 12 -7.86 24.42 -2.24
C ARG A 12 -8.24 22.98 -1.93
N PHE A 13 -7.47 22.31 -1.07
CA PHE A 13 -7.81 20.97 -0.60
C PHE A 13 -9.13 20.98 0.18
N ALA A 14 -9.30 21.90 1.14
CA ALA A 14 -10.54 22.04 1.91
C ALA A 14 -11.77 22.27 1.03
N ALA A 15 -11.68 23.20 0.06
CA ALA A 15 -12.77 23.46 -0.87
C ALA A 15 -13.18 22.22 -1.70
N ALA A 16 -12.24 21.31 -1.99
CA ALA A 16 -12.55 20.08 -2.70
C ALA A 16 -13.33 19.06 -1.83
N LEU A 17 -13.13 19.08 -0.50
CA LEU A 17 -13.78 18.16 0.43
C LEU A 17 -15.30 18.33 0.47
N GLU A 18 -15.80 19.56 0.27
CA GLU A 18 -17.23 19.89 0.27
C GLU A 18 -18.03 19.04 -0.73
N SER A 19 -17.40 18.65 -1.84
CA SER A 19 -18.04 17.87 -2.92
C SER A 19 -18.02 16.35 -2.70
N LEU A 20 -17.29 15.86 -1.70
CA LEU A 20 -17.09 14.42 -1.47
C LEU A 20 -18.19 13.81 -0.61
N SER A 21 -18.51 12.53 -0.81
CA SER A 21 -19.34 11.77 0.13
C SER A 21 -18.59 11.51 1.44
N VAL A 22 -19.32 11.20 2.52
CA VAL A 22 -18.71 10.87 3.82
C VAL A 22 -17.81 9.64 3.73
N SER A 23 -18.21 8.62 2.96
CA SER A 23 -17.36 7.43 2.73
C SER A 23 -16.05 7.79 2.03
N SER A 24 -16.11 8.67 1.01
CA SER A 24 -14.90 9.15 0.33
C SER A 24 -14.00 9.98 1.25
N LEU A 25 -14.55 10.74 2.19
CA LEU A 25 -13.76 11.46 3.20
C LEU A 25 -13.00 10.49 4.11
N HIS A 26 -13.65 9.45 4.63
CA HIS A 26 -12.99 8.45 5.46
C HIS A 26 -11.91 7.68 4.67
N ALA A 27 -12.22 7.27 3.44
CA ALA A 27 -11.25 6.64 2.54
C ALA A 27 -10.03 7.55 2.30
N LYS A 28 -10.25 8.86 2.07
CA LYS A 28 -9.16 9.82 1.90
C LYS A 28 -8.29 9.96 3.15
N ALA A 29 -8.90 9.95 4.34
CA ALA A 29 -8.17 9.98 5.60
C ALA A 29 -7.35 8.70 5.81
N ALA A 30 -7.88 7.53 5.44
CA ALA A 30 -7.16 6.26 5.51
C ALA A 30 -5.95 6.23 4.56
N GLU A 31 -6.13 6.68 3.31
CA GLU A 31 -5.06 6.81 2.32
C GLU A 31 -3.93 7.73 2.81
N LEU A 32 -4.27 8.91 3.35
CA LEU A 32 -3.29 9.85 3.88
C LEU A 32 -2.53 9.26 5.07
N ARG A 33 -3.20 8.56 5.99
CA ARG A 33 -2.54 7.87 7.11
C ARG A 33 -1.58 6.79 6.64
N ASN A 34 -1.98 5.99 5.66
CA ASN A 34 -1.13 4.98 5.08
C ASN A 34 0.11 5.61 4.42
N SER A 35 -0.06 6.72 3.71
CA SER A 35 1.04 7.47 3.11
C SER A 35 2.02 8.01 4.17
N VAL A 36 1.50 8.56 5.29
CA VAL A 36 2.33 9.01 6.42
C VAL A 36 3.12 7.83 7.01
N ALA A 37 2.46 6.72 7.31
CA ALA A 37 3.11 5.54 7.89
C ALA A 37 4.24 5.01 6.99
N HIS A 38 4.03 4.97 5.67
CA HIS A 38 5.06 4.57 4.73
C HIS A 38 6.24 5.55 4.68
N LEU A 39 6.00 6.85 4.73
CA LEU A 39 7.07 7.86 4.76
C LEU A 39 7.86 7.82 6.08
N GLU A 40 7.18 7.61 7.21
CA GLU A 40 7.82 7.45 8.51
C GLU A 40 8.72 6.21 8.55
N GLN A 41 8.22 5.08 8.04
CA GLN A 41 9.02 3.86 7.92
C GLN A 41 10.24 4.08 7.01
N SER A 42 10.04 4.68 5.83
CA SER A 42 11.14 4.98 4.90
C SER A 42 12.17 5.91 5.53
N ASN A 43 11.75 6.92 6.28
CA ASN A 43 12.66 7.80 7.00
C ASN A 43 13.45 7.04 8.07
N ALA A 44 12.82 6.14 8.82
CA ALA A 44 13.52 5.33 9.83
C ALA A 44 14.59 4.43 9.19
N GLU A 45 14.32 3.88 8.01
CA GLU A 45 15.30 3.12 7.23
C GLU A 45 16.45 4.03 6.74
N LEU A 46 16.15 5.20 6.18
CA LEU A 46 17.15 6.17 5.73
C LEU A 46 18.04 6.69 6.87
N GLU A 47 17.47 6.91 8.06
CA GLU A 47 18.23 7.35 9.24
C GLU A 47 19.34 6.35 9.62
N GLU A 48 19.15 5.06 9.38
CA GLU A 48 20.19 4.06 9.61
C GLU A 48 21.36 4.22 8.63
N TYR A 49 21.07 4.43 7.34
CA TYR A 49 22.10 4.67 6.32
C TYR A 49 22.86 5.98 6.57
N VAL A 50 22.16 7.06 6.94
CA VAL A 50 22.80 8.35 7.28
C VAL A 50 23.76 8.20 8.46
N ARG A 51 23.41 7.41 9.49
CA ARG A 51 24.30 7.16 10.63
C ARG A 51 25.59 6.43 10.24
N GLN A 52 25.52 5.52 9.26
CA GLN A 52 26.65 4.71 8.83
C GLN A 52 27.55 5.45 7.85
N GLU A 53 26.96 6.14 6.87
CA GLU A 53 27.69 6.69 5.73
C GLU A 53 27.87 8.22 5.78
N GLN A 54 27.20 8.91 6.71
CA GLN A 54 27.18 10.38 6.81
C GLN A 54 26.79 11.08 5.49
N ASP A 55 25.88 10.45 4.74
CA ASP A 55 25.40 10.97 3.46
C ASP A 55 24.47 12.18 3.66
N GLN A 56 24.90 13.33 3.14
CA GLN A 56 24.16 14.59 3.19
C GLN A 56 22.89 14.57 2.33
N GLU A 57 22.92 13.93 1.16
CA GLU A 57 21.76 13.88 0.26
C GLU A 57 20.63 13.07 0.88
N LEU A 58 20.96 11.95 1.54
CA LEU A 58 19.98 11.16 2.29
C LEU A 58 19.41 11.93 3.48
N TYR A 59 20.23 12.73 4.17
CA TYR A 59 19.76 13.57 5.25
C TYR A 59 18.78 14.65 4.77
N GLU A 60 19.08 15.31 3.64
CA GLU A 60 18.19 16.28 3.01
C GLU A 60 16.87 15.63 2.57
N ALA A 61 16.91 14.44 2.00
CA ALA A 61 15.70 13.68 1.63
C ALA A 61 14.80 13.38 2.84
N ILE A 62 15.37 13.02 4.00
CA ILE A 62 14.61 12.83 5.24
C ILE A 62 13.92 14.13 5.66
N LEU A 63 14.61 15.28 5.56
CA LEU A 63 14.02 16.58 5.90
C LEU A 63 12.86 16.94 4.98
N GLU A 64 12.99 16.73 3.67
CA GLU A 64 11.92 16.94 2.71
C GLU A 64 10.72 16.03 3.00
N ASN A 65 10.95 14.75 3.25
CA ASN A 65 9.90 13.80 3.62
C ASN A 65 9.15 14.23 4.89
N ARG A 66 9.86 14.76 5.89
CA ARG A 66 9.23 15.31 7.10
C ARG A 66 8.32 16.51 6.79
N GLU A 67 8.65 17.34 5.82
CA GLU A 67 7.72 18.38 5.37
C GLU A 67 6.50 17.82 4.64
N VAL A 68 6.67 16.76 3.85
CA VAL A 68 5.56 16.07 3.19
C VAL A 68 4.62 15.47 4.23
N ILE A 69 5.15 14.79 5.26
CA ILE A 69 4.38 14.25 6.37
C ILE A 69 3.54 15.34 7.04
N LYS A 70 4.14 16.47 7.42
CA LYS A 70 3.40 17.60 8.03
C LYS A 70 2.23 18.09 7.18
N ARG A 71 2.42 18.17 5.86
CA ARG A 71 1.35 18.57 4.92
C ARG A 71 0.26 17.49 4.82
N MET A 72 0.61 16.21 4.89
CA MET A 72 -0.37 15.12 4.90
C MET A 72 -1.18 15.10 6.20
N GLU A 73 -0.53 15.32 7.35
CA GLU A 73 -1.19 15.46 8.66
C GLU A 73 -2.16 16.65 8.68
N GLU A 74 -1.74 17.81 8.17
CA GLU A 74 -2.61 18.98 8.03
C GLU A 74 -3.87 18.64 7.19
N ARG A 75 -3.69 17.89 6.10
CA ARG A 75 -4.83 17.44 5.27
C ARG A 75 -5.73 16.47 6.01
N ILE A 76 -5.19 15.57 6.84
CA ILE A 76 -6.01 14.69 7.71
C ILE A 76 -6.87 15.53 8.66
N GLU A 77 -6.31 16.59 9.26
CA GLU A 77 -7.06 17.49 10.13
C GLU A 77 -8.16 18.26 9.39
N LEU A 78 -7.92 18.67 8.14
CA LEU A 78 -8.96 19.28 7.31
C LEU A 78 -10.11 18.30 7.01
N VAL A 79 -9.80 17.04 6.73
CA VAL A 79 -10.83 16.00 6.54
C VAL A 79 -11.62 15.77 7.84
N LYS A 80 -10.94 15.71 8.99
CA LYS A 80 -11.60 15.62 10.30
C LYS A 80 -12.54 16.79 10.55
N ARG A 81 -12.08 18.01 10.29
CA ARG A 81 -12.89 19.23 10.42
C ARG A 81 -14.14 19.18 9.56
N GLU A 82 -14.00 18.80 8.29
CA GLU A 82 -15.12 18.66 7.38
C GLU A 82 -16.17 17.67 7.93
N VAL A 83 -15.74 16.52 8.47
CA VAL A 83 -16.67 15.53 9.03
C VAL A 83 -17.32 16.00 10.33
N VAL A 84 -16.53 16.52 11.28
CA VAL A 84 -16.98 16.80 12.65
C VAL A 84 -17.63 18.18 12.79
N GLU A 85 -17.06 19.20 12.17
CA GLU A 85 -17.51 20.59 12.34
C GLU A 85 -18.50 21.01 11.25
N VAL A 86 -18.28 20.61 10.00
CA VAL A 86 -19.16 21.02 8.88
C VAL A 86 -20.36 20.08 8.75
N ARG A 87 -20.13 18.77 8.77
CA ARG A 87 -21.21 17.77 8.63
C ARG A 87 -21.81 17.34 9.96
N CYS A 88 -21.23 17.77 11.09
CA CYS A 88 -21.69 17.43 12.43
C CYS A 88 -21.82 15.92 12.68
N LEU A 89 -20.93 15.13 12.07
CA LEU A 89 -20.88 13.68 12.23
C LEU A 89 -19.74 13.26 13.17
N PRO A 90 -19.91 12.18 13.95
CA PRO A 90 -18.83 11.66 14.76
C PRO A 90 -17.66 11.19 13.88
N TRP A 91 -16.44 11.43 14.33
CA TRP A 91 -15.25 10.90 13.66
C TRP A 91 -15.07 9.41 14.01
N ALA A 92 -15.50 8.53 13.11
CA ALA A 92 -15.30 7.08 13.22
C ALA A 92 -14.62 6.54 11.95
N PRO A 93 -13.29 6.73 11.80
CA PRO A 93 -12.57 6.22 10.64
C PRO A 93 -12.46 4.69 10.75
N GLU A 94 -13.38 3.94 10.11
CA GLU A 94 -13.38 2.50 9.75
C GLU A 94 -12.78 1.42 10.69
N GLU A 95 -12.32 1.74 11.89
CA GLU A 95 -12.00 0.81 12.98
C GLU A 95 -13.29 0.24 13.61
N ALA A 96 -14.46 0.82 13.27
CA ALA A 96 -15.80 0.37 13.67
C ALA A 96 -16.46 -0.54 12.61
N GLY A 97 -15.64 -1.34 11.92
CA GLY A 97 -16.01 -2.08 10.71
C GLY A 97 -15.99 -3.61 10.80
N THR A 98 -15.99 -4.23 11.98
CA THR A 98 -16.56 -5.59 12.12
C THR A 98 -18.07 -5.46 12.26
N SER A 99 -18.73 -4.97 11.21
CA SER A 99 -20.19 -4.92 11.13
C SER A 99 -20.58 -5.66 9.86
N GLU A 100 -20.67 -6.99 9.96
CA GLU A 100 -21.37 -7.77 8.95
C GLU A 100 -22.80 -7.23 8.82
N PRO A 101 -23.27 -6.88 7.62
CA PRO A 101 -24.68 -6.57 7.43
C PRO A 101 -25.45 -7.88 7.58
N GLY A 102 -26.22 -7.99 8.67
CA GLY A 102 -27.14 -9.09 8.86
C GLY A 102 -28.22 -9.10 7.77
N GLU A 103 -28.14 -10.06 6.86
CA GLU A 103 -29.26 -10.45 6.01
C GLU A 103 -30.02 -11.58 6.69
N ARG A 104 -31.24 -11.26 7.17
CA ARG A 104 -32.23 -12.26 7.53
C ARG A 104 -33.14 -12.52 6.33
N GLU A 105 -33.08 -13.78 5.90
CA GLU A 105 -34.17 -14.60 5.38
C GLU A 105 -34.54 -14.50 3.89
N SER A 106 -34.11 -15.51 3.12
CA SER A 106 -35.05 -16.30 2.31
C SER A 106 -34.47 -17.70 2.06
N GLY A 107 -35.21 -18.73 2.49
CA GLY A 107 -34.82 -20.12 2.34
C GLY A 107 -34.72 -20.55 0.87
N GLY A 108 -33.57 -21.12 0.50
CA GLY A 108 -33.33 -21.74 -0.79
C GLY A 108 -32.35 -22.90 -0.65
N VAL A 109 -32.89 -24.12 -0.56
CA VAL A 109 -32.13 -25.37 -0.62
C VAL A 109 -31.57 -25.53 -2.03
N GLY A 110 -30.25 -25.70 -2.19
CA GLY A 110 -29.71 -26.16 -3.47
C GLY A 110 -28.21 -25.97 -3.77
N ARG A 111 -27.40 -26.92 -3.28
CA ARG A 111 -26.39 -27.67 -4.05
C ARG A 111 -25.05 -27.01 -4.50
N ALA A 112 -24.02 -27.31 -3.70
CA ALA A 112 -22.67 -27.82 -4.00
C ALA A 112 -21.98 -27.54 -5.35
N THR A 113 -20.71 -27.08 -5.29
CA THR A 113 -19.54 -27.78 -5.89
C THR A 113 -18.18 -27.32 -5.31
N ASN A 114 -17.50 -28.26 -4.65
CA ASN A 114 -16.08 -28.66 -4.72
C ASN A 114 -14.89 -27.67 -4.62
N GLY A 115 -13.96 -28.01 -3.73
CA GLY A 115 -12.59 -27.50 -3.70
C GLY A 115 -11.82 -27.92 -2.45
N VAL A 116 -11.61 -29.23 -2.23
CA VAL A 116 -10.79 -29.76 -1.12
C VAL A 116 -9.31 -29.47 -1.41
N ILE A 117 -8.60 -28.82 -0.49
CA ILE A 117 -7.14 -28.75 -0.50
C ILE A 117 -6.64 -28.90 0.93
N GLY A 118 -5.74 -29.86 1.15
CA GLY A 118 -4.83 -29.85 2.28
C GLY A 118 -4.82 -31.14 3.09
N GLY A 119 -4.09 -32.14 2.60
CA GLY A 119 -3.85 -33.40 3.29
C GLY A 119 -2.44 -33.97 3.02
N GLU A 120 -1.47 -33.44 3.76
CA GLU A 120 -0.35 -34.15 4.43
C GLU A 120 0.58 -35.13 3.65
N ASN A 121 1.86 -34.74 3.61
CA ASN A 121 3.10 -35.52 3.84
C ASN A 121 3.16 -37.02 3.49
N ALA A 122 4.08 -37.38 2.57
CA ALA A 122 4.94 -38.56 2.76
C ALA A 122 6.21 -38.49 1.88
N ALA A 123 7.33 -38.77 2.56
CA ALA A 123 8.69 -38.98 2.09
C ALA A 123 8.85 -39.85 0.83
N ALA A 124 9.88 -39.58 0.01
CA ALA A 124 11.06 -40.45 -0.13
C ALA A 124 11.91 -40.13 -1.39
N ARG A 125 13.19 -39.83 -1.13
CA ARG A 125 14.42 -40.31 -1.81
C ARG A 125 14.61 -40.07 -3.32
N GLU A 126 15.69 -39.34 -3.62
CA GLU A 126 16.42 -39.38 -4.90
C GLU A 126 16.96 -40.79 -5.21
N PRO A 127 17.14 -41.07 -6.52
CA PRO A 127 18.46 -41.52 -6.96
C PRO A 127 18.99 -40.68 -8.14
N THR A 128 20.26 -40.32 -8.01
CA THR A 128 21.15 -39.86 -9.08
C THR A 128 21.51 -41.05 -9.98
N ASN A 129 21.52 -40.86 -11.32
CA ASN A 129 22.54 -41.49 -12.16
C ASN A 129 22.61 -40.86 -13.55
N GLY A 130 23.83 -40.58 -14.01
CA GLY A 130 24.12 -39.91 -15.26
C GLY A 130 24.05 -40.80 -16.50
N ASN A 131 24.09 -40.14 -17.68
CA ASN A 131 24.49 -40.78 -18.92
C ASN A 131 25.31 -39.79 -19.76
N ALA A 132 26.53 -40.20 -20.10
CA ALA A 132 27.47 -39.48 -20.94
C ALA A 132 27.48 -40.06 -22.36
N ALA A 133 27.91 -39.22 -23.32
CA ALA A 133 28.43 -39.51 -24.67
C ALA A 133 27.38 -39.92 -25.75
N ALA A 134 27.46 -39.56 -27.04
CA ALA A 134 28.55 -39.01 -27.88
C ALA A 134 28.01 -38.45 -29.23
N GLY A 135 28.78 -37.53 -29.85
CA GLY A 135 28.88 -37.25 -31.31
C GLY A 135 27.89 -36.21 -31.89
N GLY A 136 28.26 -35.23 -32.73
CA GLY A 136 29.52 -34.82 -33.37
C GLY A 136 29.23 -33.70 -34.40
N ASP A 137 30.27 -32.91 -34.71
CA ASP A 137 30.51 -31.96 -35.82
C ASP A 137 29.59 -30.73 -36.05
N GLU A 138 30.14 -29.51 -35.89
CA GLU A 138 30.61 -28.55 -36.94
C GLU A 138 29.41 -27.89 -37.67
N GLU A 139 29.17 -26.57 -37.65
CA GLU A 139 30.01 -25.51 -38.20
C GLU A 139 29.69 -24.10 -37.63
N GLU A 140 30.66 -23.24 -37.90
CA GLU A 140 30.98 -21.87 -37.50
C GLU A 140 30.03 -20.77 -38.07
N GLY A 141 29.84 -19.65 -37.35
CA GLY A 141 29.18 -18.47 -37.92
C GLY A 141 28.75 -17.40 -36.91
N VAL A 142 29.71 -16.64 -36.36
CA VAL A 142 29.44 -15.36 -35.68
C VAL A 142 29.35 -14.26 -36.74
N PHE A 143 28.18 -13.63 -36.90
CA PHE A 143 28.05 -12.37 -37.62
C PHE A 143 28.00 -11.21 -36.63
N LEU A 144 28.88 -10.24 -36.87
CA LEU A 144 29.07 -8.98 -36.14
C LEU A 144 27.82 -8.08 -36.18
#